data_AF-A0A4U3LY82-F1
#
_entry.id   AF-A0A4U3LY82-F1
#
_cell.length_a   1.000
_cell.length_b   1.000
_cell.length_c   1.000
_cell.angle_alpha   90.00
_cell.angle_beta   90.00
_cell.angle_gamma   90.00
#
_symmetry.space_group_name_H-M   'P 1'
#
loop_
_entity.id
_entity.type
_entity.pdbx_description
1 polymer ?
#
loop_
_entity_poly.entity_id
_entity_poly.type
_entity_poly.pdbx_seq_one_letter_code
_entity_poly.pdbx_strand_id
1 'polypeptide(L)'
;MSSRYAWSERFPSGHPAVSPLGDLHSPATEAEIRGLEERLGVELPPSYRQFLLFTDGWGSDDDCRLLRVEEIGWLRDVDPSTAESWSAPTTERSVPDSLLAGYWDDGVALLNPRVSTAEGEWEAWYLAPWLPGANRYRSFWDLAMDELRMRYAH
;
A
#
# COMPACT_ATOMS: atom_id res chain seq x y z
N MET A 1 -10.62 5.01 21.75
CA MET A 1 -9.28 5.59 21.52
C MET A 1 -9.15 5.72 20.02
N SER A 2 -9.21 6.94 19.49
CA SER A 2 -9.12 7.18 18.05
C SER A 2 -7.68 6.85 17.63
N SER A 3 -7.52 5.82 16.79
CA SER A 3 -6.22 5.52 16.20
C SER A 3 -5.87 6.68 15.26
N ARG A 4 -4.59 7.08 15.23
CA ARG A 4 -4.10 8.12 14.31
C ARG A 4 -4.50 7.84 12.84
N TYR A 5 -4.69 6.57 12.49
CA TYR A 5 -5.20 6.09 11.21
C TYR A 5 -6.53 5.37 11.46
N ALA A 6 -7.61 6.14 11.47
CA ALA A 6 -8.94 5.66 11.85
C ALA A 6 -9.67 4.97 10.67
N TRP A 7 -9.06 3.90 10.13
CA TRP A 7 -9.64 3.09 9.06
C TRP A 7 -11.08 2.66 9.41
N SER A 8 -11.31 2.22 10.65
CA SER A 8 -12.64 1.81 11.14
C SER A 8 -13.66 2.94 11.28
N GLU A 9 -13.23 4.19 11.50
CA GLU A 9 -14.15 5.34 11.57
C GLU A 9 -14.63 5.77 10.18
N ARG A 10 -13.78 5.56 9.16
CA ARG A 10 -14.11 5.83 7.76
C ARG A 10 -14.86 4.66 7.12
N PHE A 11 -14.65 3.44 7.62
CA PHE A 11 -15.20 2.18 7.11
C PHE A 11 -15.75 1.33 8.27
N PRO A 12 -17.01 1.55 8.69
CA PRO A 12 -17.60 0.76 9.76
C PRO A 12 -17.78 -0.70 9.31
N SER A 13 -17.12 -1.62 10.00
CA SER A 13 -17.31 -3.06 9.83
C SER A 13 -18.74 -3.45 10.23
N GLY A 14 -19.57 -3.90 9.28
CA GLY A 14 -20.86 -4.53 9.61
C GLY A 14 -22.06 -4.35 8.68
N HIS A 15 -21.96 -3.66 7.52
CA HIS A 15 -23.07 -3.63 6.56
C HIS A 15 -22.85 -4.63 5.41
N PRO A 16 -23.59 -5.75 5.33
CA PRO A 16 -23.44 -6.79 4.30
C PRO A 16 -23.98 -6.37 2.92
N ALA A 17 -24.32 -5.10 2.75
CA ALA A 17 -24.66 -4.52 1.46
C ALA A 17 -23.70 -3.37 1.21
N VAL A 18 -22.68 -3.65 0.40
CA VAL A 18 -21.77 -2.68 -0.22
C VAL A 18 -20.90 -1.91 0.78
N SER A 19 -19.76 -2.49 1.17
CA SER A 19 -18.63 -1.63 1.52
C SER A 19 -18.39 -0.71 0.32
N PRO A 20 -18.30 0.63 0.46
CA PRO A 20 -18.02 1.51 -0.68
C PRO A 20 -16.70 1.16 -1.37
N LEU A 21 -15.83 0.44 -0.66
CA LEU A 21 -14.58 -0.13 -1.14
C LEU A 21 -14.74 -1.45 -1.92
N GLY A 22 -15.83 -2.22 -1.81
CA GLY A 22 -15.91 -3.56 -2.41
C GLY A 22 -15.24 -4.66 -1.57
N ASP A 23 -14.49 -5.56 -2.23
CA ASP A 23 -13.95 -6.84 -1.71
C ASP A 23 -12.80 -6.65 -0.69
N LEU A 24 -13.15 -6.32 0.55
CA LEU A 24 -12.21 -6.37 1.67
C LEU A 24 -11.96 -7.82 2.08
N HIS A 25 -10.69 -8.19 2.26
CA HIS A 25 -10.30 -9.49 2.79
C HIS A 25 -10.43 -9.52 4.32
N SER A 26 -10.36 -10.72 4.90
CA SER A 26 -10.31 -10.85 6.36
C SER A 26 -9.07 -10.12 6.91
N PRO A 27 -9.14 -9.47 8.08
CA PRO A 27 -7.98 -8.79 8.64
C PRO A 27 -6.82 -9.76 8.87
N ALA A 28 -5.59 -9.30 8.63
CA ALA A 28 -4.40 -10.05 9.00
C ALA A 28 -4.25 -10.07 10.52
N THR A 29 -3.74 -11.18 11.05
CA THR A 29 -3.39 -11.32 12.45
C THR A 29 -2.04 -10.68 12.75
N GLU A 30 -1.82 -10.31 14.02
CA GLU A 30 -0.51 -9.84 14.51
C GLU A 30 0.62 -10.84 14.22
N ALA A 31 0.30 -12.15 14.20
CA ALA A 31 1.27 -13.19 13.90
C ALA A 31 1.66 -13.22 12.42
N GLU A 32 0.69 -13.05 11.51
CA GLU A 32 0.95 -12.99 10.07
C GLU A 32 1.76 -11.74 9.71
N ILE A 33 1.39 -10.59 10.27
CA ILE A 33 2.13 -9.34 10.06
C ILE A 33 3.56 -9.44 10.61
N ARG A 34 3.75 -10.01 11.80
CA ARG A 34 5.08 -10.25 12.33
C ARG A 34 5.89 -11.20 11.45
N GLY A 35 5.27 -12.24 10.91
CA GLY A 35 5.91 -13.14 9.94
C GLY A 35 6.32 -12.41 8.65
N LEU A 36 5.50 -11.46 8.19
CA LEU A 36 5.83 -10.58 7.07
C LEU A 36 7.04 -9.68 7.39
N GLU A 37 7.06 -9.01 8.55
CA GLU A 37 8.18 -8.18 9.00
C GLU A 37 9.49 -8.98 9.15
N GLU A 38 9.41 -10.18 9.73
CA GLU A 38 10.53 -11.11 9.82
C GLU A 38 11.06 -11.53 8.44
N ARG A 39 10.16 -11.79 7.48
CA ARG A 39 10.50 -12.13 6.09
C ARG A 39 11.16 -10.96 5.34
N LEU A 40 10.72 -9.74 5.60
CA LEU A 40 11.26 -8.53 4.97
C LEU A 40 12.54 -8.02 5.66
N GLY A 41 12.74 -8.38 6.93
CA GLY A 41 13.85 -7.90 7.76
C GLY A 41 13.68 -6.45 8.24
N VAL A 42 12.45 -5.94 8.27
CA VAL A 42 12.08 -4.55 8.59
C VAL A 42 10.73 -4.50 9.29
N GLU A 43 10.53 -3.50 10.16
CA GLU A 43 9.22 -3.19 10.71
C GLU A 43 8.40 -2.37 9.70
N LEU A 44 7.12 -2.70 9.51
CA LEU A 44 6.28 -2.00 8.56
C LEU A 44 5.92 -0.59 9.06
N PRO A 45 5.69 0.38 8.16
CA PRO A 45 5.25 1.71 8.57
C PRO A 45 3.89 1.62 9.30
N PRO A 46 3.68 2.38 10.39
CA PRO A 46 2.52 2.19 11.27
C PRO A 46 1.17 2.24 10.57
N SER A 47 0.99 3.15 9.60
CA SER A 47 -0.25 3.28 8.83
C SER A 47 -0.56 2.06 7.97
N TYR A 48 0.46 1.43 7.37
CA TYR A 48 0.31 0.22 6.57
C TYR A 48 0.07 -1.00 7.44
N ARG A 49 0.77 -1.11 8.58
CA ARG A 49 0.49 -2.14 9.59
C ARG A 49 -0.95 -2.10 10.05
N GLN A 50 -1.46 -0.90 10.38
CA GLN A 50 -2.85 -0.73 10.81
C GLN A 50 -3.85 -1.04 9.70
N PHE A 51 -3.50 -0.81 8.43
CA PHE A 51 -4.31 -1.24 7.30
C PHE A 51 -4.41 -2.76 7.24
N LEU A 52 -3.30 -3.49 7.35
CA LEU A 52 -3.31 -4.96 7.33
C LEU A 52 -4.08 -5.58 8.50
N LEU A 53 -3.99 -4.97 9.69
CA LEU A 53 -4.81 -5.34 10.87
C LEU A 53 -6.31 -5.02 10.71
N PHE A 54 -6.66 -4.18 9.74
CA PHE A 54 -8.04 -3.85 9.40
C PHE A 54 -8.56 -4.72 8.24
N THR A 55 -7.72 -4.99 7.24
CA THR A 55 -8.02 -5.82 6.06
C THR A 55 -6.71 -6.35 5.46
N ASP A 56 -6.60 -7.66 5.23
CA ASP A 56 -5.45 -8.28 4.56
C ASP A 56 -5.53 -8.08 3.04
N GLY A 57 -5.31 -6.86 2.59
CA GLY A 57 -5.49 -6.49 1.18
C GLY A 57 -6.90 -6.02 0.85
N TRP A 58 -7.08 -5.57 -0.39
CA TRP A 58 -8.33 -4.94 -0.83
C TRP A 58 -8.50 -5.04 -2.35
N GLY A 59 -9.71 -5.41 -2.79
CA GLY A 59 -10.14 -5.36 -4.19
C GLY A 59 -9.74 -6.59 -5.01
N SER A 60 -10.26 -6.68 -6.23
CA SER A 60 -10.01 -7.76 -7.19
C SER A 60 -9.15 -7.26 -8.35
N ASP A 61 -8.59 -8.20 -9.13
CA ASP A 61 -7.57 -7.98 -10.17
C ASP A 61 -7.92 -6.93 -11.25
N ASP A 62 -9.17 -6.46 -11.34
CA ASP A 62 -9.63 -5.69 -12.51
C ASP A 62 -9.49 -4.15 -12.40
N ASP A 63 -9.32 -3.54 -11.21
CA ASP A 63 -9.21 -2.05 -11.09
C ASP A 63 -8.36 -1.52 -9.91
N CYS A 64 -8.33 -2.26 -8.79
CA CYS A 64 -7.64 -1.86 -7.57
C CYS A 64 -7.34 -3.09 -6.75
N ARG A 65 -6.06 -3.31 -6.46
CA ARG A 65 -5.64 -4.43 -5.63
C ARG A 65 -4.54 -4.04 -4.66
N LEU A 66 -4.86 -3.95 -3.38
CA LEU A 66 -3.85 -3.97 -2.31
C LEU A 66 -3.52 -5.42 -1.96
N LEU A 67 -2.23 -5.73 -1.91
CA LEU A 67 -1.72 -7.09 -1.74
C LEU A 67 -1.98 -7.63 -0.34
N ARG A 68 -2.11 -8.96 -0.28
CA ARG A 68 -2.19 -9.72 0.96
C ARG A 68 -0.80 -9.93 1.57
N VAL A 69 -0.73 -10.20 2.87
CA VAL A 69 0.52 -10.47 3.62
C VAL A 69 1.41 -11.54 3.01
N GLU A 70 0.83 -12.50 2.29
CA GLU A 70 1.56 -13.57 1.61
C GLU A 70 2.21 -13.11 0.28
N GLU A 71 1.68 -12.06 -0.33
CA GLU A 71 2.11 -11.54 -1.65
C GLU A 71 3.03 -10.34 -1.53
N ILE A 72 2.95 -9.61 -0.41
CA ILE A 72 3.78 -8.42 -0.15
C ILE A 72 5.26 -8.79 -0.17
N GLY A 73 6.07 -8.01 -0.89
CA GLY A 73 7.52 -8.18 -0.98
C GLY A 73 8.21 -6.98 -1.63
N TRP A 74 9.54 -7.02 -1.66
CA TRP A 74 10.33 -6.01 -2.36
C TRP A 74 10.04 -6.09 -3.85
N LEU A 75 9.82 -4.95 -4.52
CA LEU A 75 9.40 -4.90 -5.92
C LEU A 75 10.33 -5.71 -6.82
N ARG A 76 11.65 -5.58 -6.65
CA ARG A 76 12.66 -6.36 -7.40
C ARG A 76 12.52 -7.88 -7.28
N ASP A 77 11.90 -8.38 -6.22
CA ASP A 77 11.79 -9.80 -5.91
C ASP A 77 10.43 -10.35 -6.37
N VAL A 78 9.34 -9.59 -6.17
CA VAL A 78 7.97 -10.03 -6.49
C VAL A 78 7.49 -9.64 -7.89
N ASP A 79 8.00 -8.53 -8.44
CA ASP A 79 7.73 -8.08 -9.80
C ASP A 79 8.96 -7.39 -10.43
N PRO A 80 9.97 -8.18 -10.83
CA PRO A 80 11.18 -7.67 -11.48
C PRO A 80 10.88 -6.88 -12.77
N SER A 81 9.82 -7.25 -13.49
CA SER A 81 9.47 -6.63 -14.77
C SER A 81 9.01 -5.17 -14.59
N THR A 82 8.22 -4.92 -13.56
CA THR A 82 7.84 -3.56 -13.16
C THR A 82 9.05 -2.81 -12.59
N ALA A 83 9.89 -3.45 -11.78
CA ALA A 83 11.11 -2.82 -11.26
C ALA A 83 12.05 -2.32 -12.38
N GLU A 84 12.24 -3.12 -13.43
CA GLU A 84 13.07 -2.77 -14.59
C GLU A 84 12.49 -1.59 -15.38
N SER A 85 11.17 -1.60 -15.60
CA SER A 85 10.45 -0.56 -16.35
C SER A 85 10.62 0.83 -15.74
N TRP A 86 10.71 0.90 -14.40
CA TRP A 86 10.86 2.17 -13.67
C TRP A 86 12.32 2.55 -13.35
N SER A 87 13.28 1.65 -13.63
CA SER A 87 14.70 1.86 -13.32
C SER A 87 15.50 2.59 -14.42
N ALA A 88 14.96 2.75 -15.63
CA ALA A 88 15.70 3.33 -16.76
C ALA A 88 14.84 4.24 -17.67
N PRO A 89 15.26 5.47 -18.02
CA PRO A 89 16.36 6.29 -17.47
C PRO A 89 15.85 7.24 -16.37
N THR A 90 14.87 6.82 -15.58
CA THR A 90 14.21 7.67 -14.58
C THR A 90 15.10 7.90 -13.36
N THR A 91 14.93 9.03 -12.67
CA THR A 91 15.63 9.36 -11.41
C THR A 91 15.24 8.49 -10.21
N GLU A 92 14.27 7.60 -10.36
CA GLU A 92 13.66 6.80 -9.28
C GLU A 92 14.47 5.54 -8.94
N ARG A 93 15.78 5.71 -8.66
CA ARG A 93 16.74 4.61 -8.46
C ARG A 93 16.42 3.67 -7.30
N SER A 94 15.53 4.03 -6.39
CA SER A 94 15.13 3.17 -5.27
C SER A 94 13.84 2.40 -5.49
N VAL A 95 13.18 2.54 -6.65
CA VAL A 95 11.96 1.78 -6.97
C VAL A 95 12.12 0.27 -6.81
N PRO A 96 13.22 -0.38 -7.27
CA PRO A 96 13.42 -1.81 -7.04
C PRO A 96 13.47 -2.21 -5.57
N ASP A 97 13.88 -1.29 -4.69
CA ASP A 97 14.06 -1.51 -3.26
C ASP A 97 12.87 -1.01 -2.42
N SER A 98 11.78 -0.62 -3.08
CA SER A 98 10.53 -0.27 -2.42
C SER A 98 9.66 -1.51 -2.24
N LEU A 99 8.86 -1.51 -1.18
CA LEU A 99 7.90 -2.57 -0.91
C LEU A 99 6.67 -2.39 -1.81
N LEU A 100 6.25 -3.44 -2.52
CA LEU A 100 5.02 -3.41 -3.30
C LEU A 100 3.81 -3.60 -2.38
N ALA A 101 2.97 -2.57 -2.29
CA ALA A 101 1.75 -2.60 -1.48
C ALA A 101 0.52 -2.98 -2.31
N GLY A 102 0.54 -2.71 -3.63
CA GLY A 102 -0.59 -2.99 -4.50
C GLY A 102 -0.46 -2.40 -5.90
N TYR A 103 -1.49 -2.67 -6.69
CA TYR A 103 -1.72 -2.16 -8.04
C TYR A 103 -2.98 -1.34 -8.05
N TRP A 104 -2.95 -0.20 -8.71
CA TRP A 104 -4.11 0.66 -8.92
C TRP A 104 -4.12 1.07 -10.38
N ASP A 105 -5.18 0.72 -11.11
CA ASP A 105 -5.21 0.83 -12.58
C ASP A 105 -3.93 0.17 -13.20
N ASP A 106 -3.27 0.79 -14.17
CA ASP A 106 -1.96 0.31 -14.69
C ASP A 106 -0.74 0.81 -13.85
N GLY A 107 -0.97 1.28 -12.63
CA GLY A 107 0.03 1.81 -11.73
C GLY A 107 0.36 0.90 -10.55
N VAL A 108 1.41 1.27 -9.81
CA VAL A 108 1.85 0.57 -8.59
C VAL A 108 1.92 1.50 -7.39
N ALA A 109 1.42 0.99 -6.26
CA ALA A 109 1.55 1.58 -4.94
C ALA A 109 2.77 0.98 -4.23
N LEU A 110 3.75 1.81 -3.90
CA LEU A 110 5.02 1.39 -3.30
C LEU A 110 5.28 2.09 -1.97
N LEU A 111 5.99 1.43 -1.06
CA LEU A 111 6.50 2.04 0.18
C LEU A 111 8.03 2.05 0.16
N ASN A 112 8.62 3.24 0.29
CA ASN A 112 10.05 3.46 0.21
C ASN A 112 10.68 3.46 1.62
N PRO A 113 11.38 2.40 2.04
CA PRO A 113 11.98 2.31 3.37
C PRO A 113 13.17 3.27 3.57
N ARG A 114 13.70 3.87 2.50
CA ARG A 114 14.88 4.76 2.58
C ARG A 114 14.54 6.16 3.08
N VAL A 115 13.26 6.54 3.03
CA VAL A 115 12.77 7.84 3.47
C VAL A 115 11.68 7.59 4.50
N SER A 116 12.01 7.81 5.78
CA SER A 116 11.07 7.62 6.88
C SER A 116 10.94 8.87 7.74
N THR A 117 9.76 9.10 8.29
CA THR A 117 9.52 10.15 9.29
C THR A 117 10.04 9.72 10.67
N ALA A 118 10.05 10.67 11.62
CA ALA A 118 10.42 10.37 13.02
C ALA A 118 9.44 9.39 13.70
N GLU A 119 8.22 9.29 13.18
CA GLU A 119 7.16 8.39 13.64
C GLU A 119 7.24 6.99 13.00
N GLY A 120 8.22 6.75 12.13
CA GLY A 120 8.39 5.47 11.43
C GLY A 120 7.52 5.29 10.18
N GLU A 121 6.81 6.33 9.74
CA GLU A 121 6.10 6.28 8.46
C GLU A 121 7.09 6.32 7.31
N TRP A 122 6.86 5.48 6.30
CA TRP A 122 7.66 5.49 5.08
C TRP A 122 7.00 6.37 4.04
N GLU A 123 7.83 7.02 3.22
CA GLU A 123 7.35 7.69 2.03
C GLU A 123 6.64 6.66 1.12
N ALA A 124 5.42 6.98 0.69
CA ALA A 124 4.64 6.14 -0.20
C ALA A 124 4.61 6.75 -1.60
N TRP A 125 4.71 5.92 -2.62
CA TRP A 125 4.75 6.33 -4.01
C TRP A 125 3.61 5.71 -4.81
N TYR A 126 3.02 6.51 -5.68
CA TYR A 126 2.23 6.00 -6.78
C TYR A 126 2.96 6.29 -8.09
N LEU A 127 3.21 5.23 -8.85
CA LEU A 127 3.84 5.27 -10.18
C LEU A 127 2.84 4.75 -11.20
N ALA A 128 2.66 5.48 -12.29
CA ALA A 128 1.82 5.04 -13.39
C ALA A 128 2.36 5.56 -14.73
N PRO A 129 2.18 4.83 -15.85
CA PRO A 129 2.76 5.20 -17.15
C PRO A 129 2.39 6.62 -17.65
N TRP A 130 1.25 7.16 -17.22
CA TRP A 130 0.79 8.50 -17.58
C TRP A 130 1.29 9.62 -16.66
N LEU A 131 2.01 9.29 -15.59
CA LEU A 131 2.59 10.28 -14.69
C LEU A 131 4.01 10.64 -15.14
N PRO A 132 4.44 11.91 -14.97
CA PRO A 132 5.79 12.34 -15.30
C PRO A 132 6.87 11.82 -14.32
N GLY A 133 6.46 11.12 -13.26
CA GLY A 133 7.31 10.56 -12.20
C GLY A 133 6.46 10.06 -11.03
N ALA A 134 7.11 9.71 -9.92
CA ALA A 134 6.40 9.26 -8.71
C ALA A 134 5.60 10.40 -8.07
N ASN A 135 4.30 10.19 -7.86
CA ASN A 135 3.54 10.96 -6.88
C ASN A 135 3.96 10.49 -5.49
N ARG A 136 4.46 11.41 -4.65
CA ARG A 136 5.05 11.08 -3.34
C ARG A 136 4.15 11.57 -2.21
N TYR A 137 3.98 10.70 -1.23
CA TYR A 137 3.18 10.93 -0.04
C TYR A 137 4.02 10.61 1.20
N ARG A 138 3.79 11.32 2.30
CA ARG A 138 4.56 11.14 3.54
C ARG A 138 4.26 9.80 4.26
N SER A 139 3.19 9.10 3.89
CA SER A 139 2.76 7.83 4.49
C SER A 139 1.84 7.05 3.55
N PHE A 140 1.67 5.75 3.81
CA PHE A 140 0.68 4.91 3.12
C PHE A 140 -0.74 5.47 3.31
N TRP A 141 -1.06 5.96 4.50
CA TRP A 141 -2.36 6.58 4.78
C TRP A 141 -2.67 7.74 3.84
N ASP A 142 -1.74 8.68 3.64
CA ASP A 142 -2.00 9.84 2.80
C ASP A 142 -2.18 9.46 1.33
N LEU A 143 -1.40 8.50 0.85
CA LEU A 143 -1.53 7.90 -0.48
C LEU A 143 -2.92 7.26 -0.66
N ALA A 144 -3.30 6.36 0.25
CA ALA A 144 -4.59 5.68 0.17
C ALA A 144 -5.78 6.65 0.34
N MET A 145 -5.68 7.66 1.21
CA MET A 145 -6.75 8.66 1.35
C MET A 145 -6.93 9.52 0.10
N ASP A 146 -5.84 9.87 -0.59
CA ASP A 146 -5.91 10.64 -1.83
C ASP A 146 -6.56 9.82 -2.96
N GLU A 147 -6.16 8.56 -3.11
CA GLU A 147 -6.77 7.62 -4.07
C GLU A 147 -8.28 7.44 -3.84
N LEU A 148 -8.67 7.19 -2.58
CA LEU A 148 -10.08 7.08 -2.22
C LEU A 148 -10.85 8.37 -2.49
N ARG A 149 -10.22 9.52 -2.25
CA ARG A 149 -10.82 10.82 -2.58
C ARG A 149 -11.01 10.97 -4.08
N MET A 150 -10.05 10.54 -4.90
CA MET A 150 -10.15 10.62 -6.36
C MET A 150 -11.22 9.67 -6.91
N ARG A 151 -11.31 8.45 -6.39
CA ARG A 151 -12.24 7.41 -6.86
C ARG A 151 -13.69 7.64 -6.44
N TYR A 152 -13.92 8.21 -5.25
CA TYR A 152 -15.26 8.34 -4.66
C TYR A 152 -15.73 9.79 -4.46
N ALA A 153 -15.04 10.77 -5.05
CA ALA A 153 -15.57 12.14 -5.13
C ALA A 153 -16.73 12.20 -6.15
N HIS A 154 -17.94 11.99 -5.65
CA HIS A 154 -19.19 12.33 -6.32
C HIS A 154 -19.90 13.46 -5.57
#